data_AF-A0A2W4KVW7-F1
#
_entry.id   AF-A0A2W4KVW7-F1
#
_cell.length_a   1.000
_cell.length_b   1.000
_cell.length_c   1.000
_cell.angle_alpha   90.00
_cell.angle_beta   90.00
_cell.angle_gamma   90.00
#
_symmetry.space_group_name_H-M   'P 1'
#
loop_
_entity.id
_entity.type
_entity.pdbx_description
1 polymer ?
#
loop_
_entity_poly.entity_id
_entity_poly.type
_entity_poly.pdbx_seq_one_letter_code
_entity_poly.pdbx_strand_id
1 'polypeptide(L)'
;MIPRELRDSYPLTAGERPSDLATFLREVGRLAQRTPEQARYSCQAVIHALVEQNPAVLDGLHLPDGFDELAAPFEPGGGLVATDGHTAPLTAQELRSALAELPYWTPTSNGLLREITLPAANLERVLRRLTALRDETGRAPHIGRVTPDTARLVVRTNEAGGAVTALDVELAHQVDAAIQEVGAGIAS
;
A
#
# COMPACT_ATOMS: atom_id res chain seq x y z
N MET A 1 25.77 24.83 22.86
CA MET A 1 26.72 24.50 21.77
C MET A 1 26.11 23.31 21.03
N ILE A 2 25.50 23.53 19.87
CA ILE A 2 24.78 22.49 19.12
C ILE A 2 25.80 21.70 18.26
N PRO A 3 25.74 20.36 18.20
CA PRO A 3 26.64 19.52 17.40
C PRO A 3 26.67 19.88 15.92
N ARG A 4 27.83 19.71 15.29
CA ARG A 4 28.11 20.16 13.91
C ARG A 4 27.39 19.31 12.85
N GLU A 5 26.88 18.13 13.21
CA GLU A 5 26.17 17.23 12.30
C GLU A 5 24.69 17.57 12.05
N LEU A 6 24.12 18.58 12.72
CA LEU A 6 22.75 19.07 12.46
C LEU A 6 22.70 20.28 11.50
N ARG A 7 23.79 20.54 10.79
CA ARG A 7 23.84 21.53 9.70
C ARG A 7 23.62 20.82 8.36
N ASP A 8 22.47 20.18 8.19
CA ASP A 8 21.92 20.04 6.83
C ASP A 8 21.30 21.39 6.46
N SER A 9 22.21 22.35 6.28
CA SER A 9 21.95 23.67 5.73
C SER A 9 21.71 23.46 4.25
N TYR A 10 20.53 22.97 3.86
CA TYR A 10 20.07 23.24 2.51
C TYR A 10 20.06 24.77 2.40
N PRO A 11 20.83 25.38 1.49
CA PRO A 11 20.66 26.80 1.24
C PRO A 11 19.25 26.94 0.71
N LEU A 12 18.32 27.35 1.57
CA LEU A 12 17.10 28.04 1.17
C LEU A 12 17.61 29.32 0.53
N THR A 13 18.03 29.20 -0.73
CA THR A 13 18.13 30.35 -1.62
C THR A 13 16.80 31.05 -1.44
N ALA A 14 16.85 32.35 -1.12
CA ALA A 14 15.69 33.21 -1.07
C ALA A 14 15.12 33.37 -2.49
N GLY A 15 14.75 32.25 -3.11
CA GLY A 15 13.80 32.20 -4.19
C GLY A 15 12.48 32.71 -3.62
N GLU A 16 11.73 33.39 -4.48
CA GLU A 16 10.45 33.99 -4.16
C GLU A 16 9.62 33.02 -3.32
N ARG A 17 9.15 33.49 -2.16
CA ARG A 17 8.27 32.70 -1.30
C ARG A 17 7.11 32.22 -2.18
N PRO A 18 6.77 30.92 -2.15
CA PRO A 18 5.69 30.41 -2.98
C PRO A 18 4.41 31.19 -2.68
N SER A 19 3.94 31.96 -3.65
CA SER A 19 2.68 32.71 -3.54
C SER A 19 1.48 31.78 -3.71
N ASP A 20 1.66 30.66 -4.44
CA ASP A 20 0.62 29.69 -4.75
C ASP A 20 1.03 28.26 -4.38
N LEU A 21 0.01 27.42 -4.17
CA LEU A 21 0.15 26.01 -3.85
C LEU A 21 1.00 25.23 -4.88
N ALA A 22 0.84 25.52 -6.17
CA ALA A 22 1.57 24.82 -7.23
C ALA A 22 3.09 25.05 -7.14
N THR A 23 3.50 26.27 -6.81
CA THR A 23 4.90 26.66 -6.63
C THR A 23 5.46 26.08 -5.34
N PHE A 24 4.65 26.01 -4.28
CA PHE A 24 5.04 25.33 -3.04
C PHE A 24 5.32 23.85 -3.28
N LEU A 25 4.41 23.14 -3.96
CA LEU A 25 4.56 21.71 -4.24
C LEU A 25 5.73 21.40 -5.16
N ARG A 26 6.02 22.30 -6.12
CA ARG A 26 7.20 22.20 -6.98
C ARG A 26 8.50 22.32 -6.18
N GLU A 27 8.57 23.25 -5.24
CA GLU A 27 9.72 23.40 -4.35
C GLU A 27 9.88 22.22 -3.39
N VAL A 28 8.79 21.72 -2.81
CA VAL A 28 8.85 20.50 -1.97
C VAL A 28 9.32 19.30 -2.79
N GLY A 29 8.82 19.13 -4.02
CA GLY A 29 9.29 18.07 -4.92
C GLY A 29 10.77 18.19 -5.23
N ARG A 30 11.24 19.40 -5.54
CA ARG A 30 12.66 19.68 -5.76
C ARG A 30 13.52 19.33 -4.53
N LEU A 31 13.09 19.73 -3.34
CA LEU A 31 13.82 19.49 -2.08
C LEU A 31 13.82 18.01 -1.68
N ALA A 32 12.69 17.32 -1.86
CA ALA A 32 12.54 15.91 -1.51
C ALA A 32 13.02 14.95 -2.61
N GLN A 33 13.51 15.47 -3.74
CA GLN A 33 13.80 14.70 -4.97
C GLN A 33 12.61 13.83 -5.41
N ARG A 34 11.41 14.40 -5.32
CA ARG A 34 10.13 13.76 -5.65
C ARG A 34 9.42 14.53 -6.76
N THR A 35 8.55 13.84 -7.48
CA THR A 35 7.64 14.51 -8.43
C THR A 35 6.69 15.47 -7.69
N PRO A 36 6.17 16.51 -8.35
CA PRO A 36 5.23 17.45 -7.74
C PRO A 36 4.00 16.78 -7.11
N GLU A 37 3.52 15.69 -7.71
CA GLU A 37 2.39 14.90 -7.24
C GLU A 37 2.75 14.12 -5.97
N GLN A 38 3.92 13.48 -5.93
CA GLN A 38 4.44 12.81 -4.72
C GLN A 38 4.71 13.80 -3.58
N ALA A 39 5.18 15.00 -3.92
CA ALA A 39 5.37 16.09 -2.98
C ALA A 39 4.04 16.52 -2.36
N ARG A 40 2.97 16.61 -3.17
CA ARG A 40 1.61 16.89 -2.72
C ARG A 40 1.15 15.88 -1.67
N TYR A 41 1.19 14.59 -2.00
CA TYR A 41 0.78 13.54 -1.07
C TYR A 41 1.62 13.50 0.21
N SER A 42 2.93 13.70 0.09
CA SER A 42 3.84 13.71 1.26
C SER A 42 3.54 14.89 2.17
N CYS A 43 3.33 16.08 1.60
CA CYS A 43 2.92 17.27 2.36
C CYS A 43 1.59 17.05 3.05
N GLN A 44 0.61 16.53 2.32
CA GLN A 44 -0.74 16.27 2.84
C GLN A 44 -0.72 15.31 4.03
N ALA A 45 0.00 14.19 3.93
CA ALA A 45 0.12 13.22 5.02
C ALA A 45 0.77 13.83 6.27
N VAL A 46 1.84 14.61 6.08
CA VAL A 46 2.54 15.29 7.19
C VAL A 46 1.64 16.34 7.84
N ILE A 47 0.92 17.12 7.05
CA ILE A 47 0.02 18.16 7.55
C ILE A 47 -1.16 17.54 8.31
N HIS A 48 -1.75 16.46 7.81
CA HIS A 48 -2.79 15.74 8.53
C HIS A 48 -2.30 15.20 9.89
N ALA A 49 -1.12 14.56 9.90
CA ALA A 49 -0.51 14.06 11.13
C ALA A 49 -0.18 15.19 12.13
N LEU A 50 0.16 16.38 11.65
CA LEU A 50 0.40 17.56 12.49
C LEU A 50 -0.91 18.12 13.06
N VAL A 51 -1.96 18.21 12.25
CA VAL A 51 -3.29 18.69 12.68
C VAL A 51 -3.94 17.73 13.68
N GLU A 52 -3.79 16.42 13.50
CA GLU A 52 -4.25 15.41 14.48
C GLU A 52 -3.57 15.59 15.85
N GLN A 53 -2.28 15.92 15.86
CA GLN A 53 -1.51 16.12 17.09
C GLN A 53 -1.77 17.49 17.73
N ASN A 54 -1.96 18.52 16.91
CA ASN A 54 -2.27 19.87 17.35
C ASN A 54 -3.13 20.60 16.30
N PRO A 55 -4.45 20.69 16.52
CA PRO A 55 -5.36 21.34 15.58
C PRO A 55 -5.04 22.81 15.29
N ALA A 56 -4.41 23.51 16.24
CA ALA A 56 -4.04 24.93 16.11
C ALA A 56 -2.67 25.15 15.44
N VAL A 57 -2.01 24.09 14.95
CA VAL A 57 -0.68 24.17 14.34
C VAL A 57 -0.68 25.03 13.07
N LEU A 58 -1.79 25.06 12.33
CA LEU A 58 -1.91 25.81 11.09
C LEU A 58 -2.12 27.31 11.32
N ASP A 59 -2.73 27.69 12.45
CA ASP A 59 -3.04 29.09 12.78
C ASP A 59 -1.79 29.96 12.96
N GLY A 60 -0.65 29.33 13.26
CA GLY A 60 0.64 30.01 13.43
C GLY A 60 1.52 30.04 12.18
N LEU A 61 1.09 29.43 11.07
CA LEU A 61 1.88 29.28 9.85
C LEU A 61 1.41 30.25 8.76
N HIS A 62 2.37 30.89 8.09
CA HIS A 62 2.07 31.65 6.87
C HIS A 62 1.98 30.68 5.69
N LEU A 63 0.74 30.31 5.34
CA LEU A 63 0.44 29.32 4.32
C LEU A 63 0.18 30.00 2.95
N PRO A 64 0.61 29.39 1.83
CA PRO A 64 0.30 29.88 0.49
C PRO A 64 -1.21 29.84 0.16
N ASP A 65 -1.64 30.65 -0.80
CA ASP A 65 -3.02 30.60 -1.28
C ASP A 65 -3.35 29.20 -1.85
N GLY A 66 -4.54 28.68 -1.48
CA GLY A 66 -5.00 27.34 -1.86
C GLY A 66 -4.54 26.22 -0.93
N PHE A 67 -3.79 26.50 0.14
CA PHE A 67 -3.31 25.47 1.08
C PHE A 67 -4.45 24.71 1.79
N ASP A 68 -5.63 25.30 1.92
CA ASP A 68 -6.82 24.64 2.44
C ASP A 68 -7.16 23.33 1.68
N GLU A 69 -6.78 23.21 0.41
CA GLU A 69 -6.91 21.96 -0.36
C GLU A 69 -6.00 20.82 0.16
N LEU A 70 -4.90 21.15 0.81
CA LEU A 70 -4.00 20.16 1.44
C LEU A 70 -4.46 19.78 2.84
N ALA A 71 -5.12 20.71 3.54
CA ALA A 71 -5.66 20.52 4.89
C ALA A 71 -7.08 19.92 4.89
N ALA A 72 -7.78 19.98 3.76
CA ALA A 72 -9.05 19.30 3.57
C ALA A 72 -8.90 17.80 3.91
N PRO A 73 -9.85 17.20 4.64
CA PRO A 73 -9.82 15.78 4.96
C PRO A 73 -9.71 14.94 3.68
N PHE A 74 -8.75 14.02 3.62
CA PHE A 74 -8.72 13.04 2.55
C PHE A 74 -9.93 12.12 2.70
N GLU A 75 -10.64 11.92 1.60
CA GLU A 75 -11.07 10.55 1.29
C GLU A 75 -9.80 9.80 0.85
N PRO A 76 -9.31 8.81 1.61
CA PRO A 76 -8.05 8.14 1.30
C PRO A 76 -8.10 7.51 -0.10
N GLY A 77 -7.06 7.78 -0.90
CA GLY A 77 -6.57 7.13 -2.13
C GLY A 77 -7.33 7.36 -3.45
N GLY A 78 -6.90 8.39 -4.17
CA GLY A 78 -7.02 8.40 -5.62
C GLY A 78 -5.79 7.71 -6.21
N GLY A 79 -5.91 6.42 -6.54
CA GLY A 79 -4.92 5.73 -7.35
C GLY A 79 -4.84 6.39 -8.73
N LEU A 80 -3.86 7.27 -8.95
CA LEU A 80 -3.48 7.71 -10.30
C LEU A 80 -1.95 7.84 -10.42
N VAL A 81 -1.38 6.75 -10.94
CA VAL A 81 -0.19 6.67 -11.80
C VAL A 81 1.14 7.14 -11.20
N ALA A 82 1.66 6.35 -10.25
CA ALA A 82 3.04 5.92 -10.43
C ALA A 82 3.07 5.02 -11.68
N THR A 83 4.16 5.03 -12.45
CA THR A 83 4.34 4.14 -13.62
C THR A 83 4.17 2.64 -13.27
N ASP A 84 4.10 2.33 -11.97
CA ASP A 84 4.07 0.99 -11.39
C ASP A 84 2.91 0.83 -10.39
N GLY A 85 1.81 1.60 -10.50
CA GLY A 85 0.72 1.84 -9.53
C GLY A 85 0.04 0.66 -8.79
N HIS A 86 0.58 -0.54 -8.88
CA HIS A 86 0.12 -1.76 -8.23
C HIS A 86 0.67 -1.96 -6.81
N THR A 87 1.73 -1.24 -6.39
CA THR A 87 2.34 -1.35 -5.05
C THR A 87 1.80 -0.34 -4.03
N ALA A 88 0.97 0.62 -4.47
CA ALA A 88 0.31 1.56 -3.56
C ALA A 88 -0.74 0.85 -2.69
N PRO A 89 -0.87 1.22 -1.40
CA PRO A 89 -1.97 0.77 -0.56
C PRO A 89 -3.33 1.07 -1.17
N LEU A 90 -4.25 0.11 -1.12
CA LEU A 90 -5.65 0.29 -1.50
C LEU A 90 -6.36 1.21 -0.51
N THR A 91 -7.35 1.93 -1.02
CA THR A 91 -8.31 2.64 -0.18
C THR A 91 -9.23 1.70 0.57
N ALA A 92 -9.92 2.23 1.58
CA ALA A 92 -10.96 1.48 2.26
C ALA A 92 -12.09 1.05 1.30
N GLN A 93 -12.44 1.85 0.29
CA GLN A 93 -13.49 1.51 -0.67
C GLN A 93 -13.02 0.48 -1.70
N GLU A 94 -11.80 0.63 -2.22
CA GLU A 94 -11.17 -0.34 -3.12
C GLU A 94 -10.98 -1.68 -2.41
N LEU A 95 -10.48 -1.68 -1.17
CA LEU A 95 -10.32 -2.88 -0.37
C LEU A 95 -11.67 -3.56 -0.11
N ARG A 96 -12.72 -2.82 0.25
CA ARG A 96 -14.08 -3.38 0.40
C ARG A 96 -14.58 -4.02 -0.90
N SER A 97 -14.38 -3.34 -2.03
CA SER A 97 -14.82 -3.83 -3.33
C SER A 97 -14.05 -5.08 -3.75
N ALA A 98 -12.74 -5.10 -3.54
CA ALA A 98 -11.89 -6.26 -3.81
C ALA A 98 -12.24 -7.46 -2.91
N LEU A 99 -12.50 -7.23 -1.63
CA LEU A 99 -12.89 -8.29 -0.69
C LEU A 99 -14.27 -8.88 -0.99
N ALA A 100 -15.17 -8.14 -1.64
CA ALA A 100 -16.45 -8.67 -2.10
C ALA A 100 -16.26 -9.80 -3.14
N GLU A 101 -15.19 -9.74 -3.93
CA GLU A 101 -14.82 -10.74 -4.93
C GLU A 101 -13.88 -11.83 -4.38
N LEU A 102 -13.44 -11.71 -3.11
CA LEU A 102 -12.52 -12.62 -2.43
C LEU A 102 -13.11 -13.16 -1.12
N PRO A 103 -14.23 -13.92 -1.17
CA PRO A 103 -15.00 -14.30 0.02
C PRO A 103 -14.25 -15.24 0.99
N TYR A 104 -13.15 -15.87 0.54
CA TYR A 104 -12.32 -16.74 1.36
C TYR A 104 -11.12 -16.03 2.00
N TRP A 105 -10.97 -14.73 1.76
CA TRP A 105 -9.85 -13.94 2.22
C TRP A 105 -10.27 -12.95 3.30
N THR A 106 -9.41 -12.80 4.29
CA THR A 106 -9.57 -11.87 5.40
C THR A 106 -8.42 -10.87 5.38
N PRO A 107 -8.68 -9.56 5.44
CA PRO A 107 -7.63 -8.56 5.61
C PRO A 107 -7.02 -8.67 7.01
N THR A 108 -5.70 -8.51 7.10
CA THR A 108 -4.95 -8.48 8.36
C THR A 108 -4.03 -7.27 8.39
N SER A 109 -3.34 -7.05 9.51
CA SER A 109 -2.29 -6.03 9.60
C SER A 109 -1.04 -6.34 8.75
N ASN A 110 -1.00 -7.48 8.06
CA ASN A 110 0.14 -7.94 7.26
C ASN A 110 -0.33 -8.56 5.93
N GLY A 111 -1.26 -7.88 5.25
CA GLY A 111 -1.81 -8.32 3.96
C GLY A 111 -3.08 -9.17 4.07
N LEU A 112 -3.33 -9.99 3.05
CA LEU A 112 -4.51 -10.86 2.95
C LEU A 112 -4.20 -12.27 3.44
N LEU A 113 -5.17 -12.83 4.16
CA LEU A 113 -5.07 -14.15 4.77
C LEU A 113 -6.18 -15.08 4.28
N ARG A 114 -5.82 -16.31 3.92
CA ARG A 114 -6.76 -17.40 3.71
C ARG A 114 -6.30 -18.66 4.43
N GLU A 115 -7.23 -19.38 5.02
CA GLU A 115 -6.99 -20.73 5.55
C GLU A 115 -7.68 -21.76 4.65
N ILE A 116 -7.02 -22.87 4.38
CA ILE A 116 -7.56 -23.98 3.60
C ILE A 116 -7.44 -25.28 4.39
N THR A 117 -8.54 -26.03 4.46
CA THR A 117 -8.58 -27.37 5.05
C THR A 117 -9.06 -28.36 4.00
N LEU A 118 -8.25 -29.37 3.71
CA LEU A 118 -8.51 -30.39 2.69
C LEU A 118 -7.92 -31.73 3.16
N PRO A 119 -8.44 -32.88 2.67
CA PRO A 119 -7.76 -34.15 2.88
C PRO A 119 -6.28 -34.06 2.50
N ALA A 120 -5.40 -34.62 3.33
CA ALA A 120 -3.94 -34.37 3.23
C ALA A 120 -3.38 -34.57 1.81
N ALA A 121 -3.81 -35.62 1.10
CA ALA A 121 -3.39 -35.88 -0.28
C ALA A 121 -3.79 -34.76 -1.26
N ASN A 122 -4.97 -34.16 -1.07
CA ASN A 122 -5.45 -33.04 -1.89
C ASN A 122 -4.75 -31.74 -1.51
N LEU A 123 -4.51 -31.51 -0.21
CA LEU A 123 -3.74 -30.36 0.25
C LEU A 123 -2.34 -30.37 -0.38
N GLU A 124 -1.65 -31.50 -0.37
CA GLU A 124 -0.34 -31.63 -1.01
C GLU A 124 -0.34 -31.25 -2.50
N ARG A 125 -1.39 -31.63 -3.25
CA ARG A 125 -1.53 -31.26 -4.67
C ARG A 125 -1.70 -29.75 -4.83
N VAL A 126 -2.54 -29.13 -4.00
CA VAL A 126 -2.74 -27.68 -3.97
C VAL A 126 -1.44 -26.95 -3.63
N LEU A 127 -0.74 -27.35 -2.56
CA LEU A 127 0.49 -26.69 -2.14
C LEU A 127 1.60 -26.76 -3.21
N ARG A 128 1.69 -27.87 -3.95
CA ARG A 128 2.61 -27.97 -5.10
C ARG A 128 2.24 -26.99 -6.21
N ARG A 129 0.95 -26.90 -6.58
CA ARG A 129 0.48 -25.94 -7.60
C ARG A 129 0.76 -24.49 -7.20
N LEU A 130 0.49 -24.13 -5.94
CA LEU A 130 0.76 -22.80 -5.40
C LEU A 130 2.27 -22.48 -5.33
N THR A 131 3.12 -23.48 -5.11
CA THR A 131 4.57 -23.29 -5.14
C THR A 131 5.08 -23.01 -6.57
N ALA A 132 4.49 -23.66 -7.58
CA ALA A 132 4.80 -23.44 -8.99
C ALA A 132 4.35 -22.06 -9.50
N LEU A 133 3.37 -21.45 -8.83
CA LEU A 133 2.83 -20.13 -9.16
C LEU A 133 3.91 -19.04 -9.18
N ARG A 134 4.92 -19.13 -8.30
CA ARG A 134 6.09 -18.24 -8.29
C ARG A 134 6.86 -18.29 -9.61
N ASP A 135 7.00 -19.47 -10.19
CA ASP A 135 7.78 -19.65 -11.42
C ASP A 135 7.01 -19.11 -12.64
N GLU A 136 5.67 -19.02 -12.55
CA GLU A 136 4.78 -18.50 -13.59
C GLU A 136 4.60 -16.98 -13.53
N THR A 137 4.42 -16.42 -12.32
CA THR A 137 4.01 -15.01 -12.14
C THR A 137 5.05 -14.15 -11.42
N GLY A 138 6.16 -14.74 -11.00
CA GLY A 138 7.18 -14.08 -10.18
C GLY A 138 6.75 -13.85 -8.73
N ARG A 139 5.53 -14.22 -8.33
CA ARG A 139 4.99 -14.02 -6.98
C ARG A 139 4.24 -15.27 -6.51
N ALA A 140 4.26 -15.50 -5.20
CA ALA A 140 3.54 -16.60 -4.57
C ALA A 140 3.11 -16.23 -3.15
N PRO A 141 2.04 -16.84 -2.62
CA PRO A 141 1.68 -16.67 -1.22
C PRO A 141 2.78 -17.25 -0.32
N HIS A 142 2.92 -16.67 0.87
CA HIS A 142 3.58 -17.36 1.97
C HIS A 142 2.67 -18.48 2.47
N ILE A 143 3.23 -19.68 2.61
CA ILE A 143 2.50 -20.88 3.00
C ILE A 143 3.02 -21.33 4.36
N GLY A 144 2.14 -21.32 5.36
CA GLY A 144 2.38 -21.90 6.67
C GLY A 144 1.55 -23.16 6.84
N ARG A 145 2.19 -24.28 7.19
CA ARG A 145 1.44 -25.50 7.52
C ARG A 145 0.97 -25.45 8.97
N VAL A 146 -0.34 -25.62 9.19
CA VAL A 146 -0.94 -25.61 10.53
C VAL A 146 -1.09 -27.05 11.04
N THR A 147 -1.64 -27.93 10.19
CA THR A 147 -1.79 -29.37 10.42
C THR A 147 -1.52 -30.14 9.11
N PRO A 148 -1.52 -31.48 9.13
CA PRO A 148 -1.37 -32.26 7.89
C PRO A 148 -2.44 -31.96 6.83
N ASP A 149 -3.65 -31.57 7.26
CA ASP A 149 -4.83 -31.27 6.45
C ASP A 149 -5.18 -29.77 6.37
N THR A 150 -4.47 -28.88 7.07
CA THR A 150 -4.72 -27.43 7.06
C THR A 150 -3.47 -26.62 6.74
N ALA A 151 -3.60 -25.65 5.84
CA ALA A 151 -2.57 -24.67 5.53
C ALA A 151 -3.11 -23.24 5.58
N ARG A 152 -2.22 -22.33 5.96
CA ARG A 152 -2.45 -20.89 6.03
C ARG A 152 -1.70 -20.20 4.90
N LEU A 153 -2.40 -19.40 4.12
CA LEU A 153 -1.88 -18.67 2.96
C LEU A 153 -1.90 -17.18 3.29
N VAL A 154 -0.76 -16.51 3.13
CA VAL A 154 -0.64 -15.05 3.31
C VAL A 154 -0.13 -14.43 2.01
N VAL A 155 -0.85 -13.42 1.53
CA VAL A 155 -0.46 -12.62 0.36
C VAL A 155 -0.17 -11.20 0.81
N ARG A 156 1.00 -10.68 0.45
CA ARG A 156 1.43 -9.33 0.82
C ARG A 156 2.44 -8.73 -0.15
N THR A 157 2.45 -7.41 -0.19
CA THR A 157 3.49 -6.59 -0.81
C THR A 157 4.42 -6.07 0.28
N ASN A 158 5.70 -6.41 0.22
CA ASN A 158 6.65 -6.14 1.31
C ASN A 158 6.89 -4.64 1.49
N GLU A 159 6.86 -3.90 0.39
CA GLU A 159 7.11 -2.47 0.30
C GLU A 159 5.96 -1.63 0.87
N ALA A 160 4.78 -2.24 1.06
CA ALA A 160 3.56 -1.57 1.50
C ALA A 160 3.37 -1.52 3.03
N GLY A 161 4.37 -1.96 3.81
CA GLY A 161 4.34 -1.85 5.28
C GLY A 161 3.18 -2.57 5.97
N GLY A 162 2.64 -3.61 5.34
CA GLY A 162 1.50 -4.40 5.85
C GLY A 162 0.13 -3.97 5.31
N ALA A 163 0.05 -2.85 4.60
CA ALA A 163 -1.17 -2.46 3.89
C ALA A 163 -1.42 -3.35 2.66
N VAL A 164 -2.70 -3.59 2.35
CA VAL A 164 -3.11 -4.37 1.18
C VAL A 164 -2.99 -3.51 -0.08
N THR A 165 -2.42 -4.07 -1.14
CA THR A 165 -2.24 -3.41 -2.44
C THR A 165 -3.06 -4.10 -3.53
N ALA A 166 -3.14 -3.48 -4.72
CA ALA A 166 -3.74 -4.13 -5.89
C ALA A 166 -3.00 -5.42 -6.28
N LEU A 167 -1.67 -5.42 -6.14
CA LEU A 167 -0.82 -6.60 -6.29
C LEU A 167 -1.25 -7.75 -5.38
N ASP A 168 -1.68 -7.46 -4.15
CA ASP A 168 -2.09 -8.50 -3.20
C ASP A 168 -3.45 -9.10 -3.57
N VAL A 169 -4.37 -8.28 -4.06
CA VAL A 169 -5.68 -8.72 -4.58
C VAL A 169 -5.50 -9.59 -5.82
N GLU A 170 -4.64 -9.19 -6.76
CA GLU A 170 -4.36 -9.97 -7.97
C GLU A 170 -3.80 -11.35 -7.62
N LEU A 171 -2.80 -11.41 -6.74
CA LEU A 171 -2.22 -12.69 -6.31
C LEU A 171 -3.25 -13.54 -5.55
N ALA A 172 -4.15 -12.95 -4.77
CA ALA A 172 -5.24 -13.68 -4.12
C ALA A 172 -6.18 -14.34 -5.14
N HIS A 173 -6.55 -13.65 -6.23
CA HIS A 173 -7.33 -14.24 -7.33
C HIS A 173 -6.58 -15.38 -8.04
N GLN A 174 -5.28 -15.21 -8.30
CA GLN A 174 -4.46 -16.27 -8.92
C GLN A 174 -4.37 -17.51 -8.03
N VAL A 175 -4.24 -17.32 -6.72
CA VAL A 175 -4.27 -18.42 -5.74
C VAL A 175 -5.62 -19.13 -5.75
N ASP A 176 -6.73 -18.40 -5.78
CA ASP A 176 -8.08 -18.98 -5.83
C ASP A 176 -8.28 -19.80 -7.10
N ALA A 177 -7.86 -19.27 -8.26
CA ALA A 177 -7.93 -19.98 -9.53
C ALA A 177 -7.09 -21.27 -9.52
N ALA A 178 -5.86 -21.22 -8.99
CA ALA A 178 -5.00 -22.39 -8.85
C ALA A 178 -5.59 -23.48 -7.92
N ILE A 179 -6.26 -23.08 -6.84
CA ILE A 179 -6.97 -24.00 -5.95
C ILE A 179 -8.15 -24.66 -6.68
N GLN A 180 -8.93 -23.87 -7.43
CA GLN A 180 -10.07 -24.37 -8.21
C GLN A 180 -9.64 -25.34 -9.32
N GLU A 181 -8.54 -25.06 -10.03
CA GLU A 181 -7.97 -25.93 -11.06
C GLU A 181 -7.67 -27.33 -10.51
N VAL A 182 -7.00 -27.38 -9.35
CA VAL A 182 -6.69 -28.66 -8.67
C VAL A 182 -7.98 -29.34 -8.22
N GLY A 183 -8.96 -28.58 -7.71
CA GLY A 183 -10.28 -29.09 -7.31
C GLY A 183 -11.06 -29.74 -8.46
N ALA A 184 -11.09 -29.09 -9.62
CA ALA A 184 -11.73 -29.62 -10.83
C ALA A 184 -11.06 -30.92 -11.31
N GLY A 185 -9.73 -31.01 -11.21
CA GLY A 185 -8.96 -32.22 -11.50
C GLY A 185 -9.05 -33.34 -10.45
N ILE A 186 -9.75 -33.11 -9.32
CA ILE A 186 -10.06 -34.14 -8.31
C ILE A 186 -11.48 -34.69 -8.52
N ALA A 187 -12.41 -33.88 -9.02
CA ALA A 187 -13.80 -34.28 -9.28
C ALA A 187 -14.02 -34.95 -10.64
N SER A 188 -13.00 -34.97 -11.52
CA SER A 188 -13.02 -35.58 -12.86
C SER A 188 -12.46 -37.00 -12.87
#